data_AF-A0A7C3RQ66-F1
#
_entry.id   AF-A0A7C3RQ66-F1
#
_cell.length_a   1.000
_cell.length_b   1.000
_cell.length_c   1.000
_cell.angle_alpha   90.00
_cell.angle_beta   90.00
_cell.angle_gamma   90.00
#
_symmetry.space_group_name_H-M   'P 1'
#
loop_
_entity.id
_entity.type
_entity.pdbx_description
1 polymer ?
#
loop_
_entity_poly.entity_id
_entity_poly.type
_entity_poly.pdbx_seq_one_letter_code
_entity_poly.pdbx_strand_id
1 'polypeptide(L)' 'MYNFALPPLVLHAFHNGNATDLANWAGSLAVPYENVALINFPASHDGIGLNGARGILPEAEI' A
#
# COMPACT_ATOMS: atom_id res chain seq x y z
N MET A 1 2.68 11.56 -7.21
CA MET A 1 2.43 10.25 -7.86
C MET A 1 1.49 9.43 -6.99
N TYR A 2 0.71 8.50 -7.57
CA TYR A 2 -0.17 7.64 -6.79
C TYR A 2 0.60 6.56 -6.03
N ASN A 3 0.25 6.36 -4.77
CA ASN A 3 0.84 5.31 -3.94
C ASN A 3 0.03 4.01 -4.06
N PHE A 4 0.31 3.21 -5.09
CA PHE A 4 -0.48 2.01 -5.43
C PHE A 4 -0.38 0.88 -4.39
N ALA A 5 0.64 0.86 -3.55
CA ALA A 5 0.78 -0.14 -2.50
C ALA A 5 -0.11 0.14 -1.29
N LEU A 6 -0.46 1.41 -1.03
CA LEU A 6 -1.23 1.77 0.16
C LEU A 6 -2.63 1.12 0.23
N PRO A 7 -3.48 1.21 -0.82
CA PRO A 7 -4.83 0.65 -0.76
C PRO A 7 -4.92 -0.84 -0.40
N PRO A 8 -4.20 -1.76 -1.08
CA PRO A 8 -4.28 -3.18 -0.75
C PRO A 8 -3.69 -3.52 0.62
N LEU A 9 -2.65 -2.80 1.08
CA LEU A 9 -2.07 -3.03 2.41
C LEU A 9 -3.01 -2.56 3.54
N VAL A 10 -3.73 -1.47 3.33
CA VAL A 10 -4.79 -1.02 4.27
C VAL A 10 -5.92 -2.04 4.31
N LEU A 11 -6.37 -2.55 3.16
CA LEU A 11 -7.40 -3.59 3.09
C LEU A 11 -6.97 -4.87 3.82
N HIS A 12 -5.75 -5.35 3.56
CA HIS A 12 -5.17 -6.52 4.22
C HIS A 12 -5.08 -6.34 5.74
N ALA A 13 -4.64 -5.17 6.20
CA ALA A 13 -4.55 -4.87 7.63
C ALA A 13 -5.91 -4.88 8.32
N PHE A 14 -6.95 -4.32 7.68
CA PHE A 14 -8.31 -4.39 8.20
C PHE A 14 -8.88 -5.82 8.18
N HIS A 15 -8.63 -6.57 7.11
CA HIS A 15 -9.13 -7.94 6.96
C HIS A 15 -8.55 -8.88 8.02
N ASN A 16 -7.26 -8.74 8.30
CA ASN A 16 -6.53 -9.62 9.23
C ASN A 16 -6.45 -9.08 10.66
N GLY A 17 -6.90 -7.84 10.90
CA GLY A 17 -6.72 -7.16 12.19
C GLY A 17 -5.25 -6.97 12.58
N ASN A 18 -4.33 -6.97 11.59
CA ASN A 18 -2.90 -6.91 11.80
C ASN A 18 -2.25 -5.93 10.81
N ALA A 19 -1.66 -4.85 11.32
CA ALA A 19 -1.04 -3.81 10.52
C ALA A 19 0.48 -3.94 10.34
N THR A 20 1.07 -5.11 10.66
CA THR A 20 2.54 -5.29 10.67
C THR A 20 3.15 -5.01 9.29
N ASP A 21 2.60 -5.59 8.23
CA ASP A 21 3.15 -5.41 6.88
C ASP A 21 2.94 -3.97 6.37
N LEU A 22 1.78 -3.37 6.65
CA LEU A 22 1.50 -1.97 6.36
C LEU A 22 2.49 -1.03 7.06
N ALA A 23 2.75 -1.26 8.36
CA ALA A 23 3.66 -0.43 9.15
C ALA A 23 5.11 -0.57 8.67
N ASN A 24 5.56 -1.80 8.40
CA ASN A 24 6.90 -2.06 7.89
C ASN A 24 7.13 -1.40 6.53
N TRP A 25 6.19 -1.57 5.60
CA TRP A 25 6.25 -0.92 4.29
C TRP A 25 6.22 0.60 4.42
N ALA A 26 5.34 1.17 5.24
CA ALA A 26 5.24 2.61 5.43
C ALA A 26 6.54 3.20 6.01
N GLY A 27 7.22 2.48 6.91
CA GLY A 27 8.53 2.87 7.43
C GLY A 27 9.67 2.83 6.42
N SER A 28 9.52 2.07 5.32
CA SER A 28 10.49 2.00 4.22
C SER A 28 10.26 3.04 3.12
N LEU A 29 9.16 3.80 3.16
CA LEU A 29 8.83 4.78 2.15
C LEU A 29 9.87 5.91 2.11
N ALA A 30 10.49 6.08 0.95
CA ALA A 30 11.33 7.22 0.62
C ALA A 30 10.76 7.94 -0.59
N VAL A 31 10.77 9.28 -0.54
CA VAL A 31 10.44 10.09 -1.72
C VAL A 31 11.75 10.36 -2.48
N PRO A 32 11.91 9.87 -3.72
CA PRO A 32 13.21 9.86 -4.39
C PRO A 32 13.68 11.22 -4.92
N TYR A 33 12.81 12.25 -4.92
CA TYR A 33 13.12 13.56 -5.49
C TYR A 33 12.60 14.69 -4.60
N GLU A 34 13.32 15.80 -4.58
CA GLU A 34 12.85 17.05 -3.99
C GLU A 34 11.60 17.56 -4.74
N ASN A 35 10.68 18.20 -4.01
CA ASN A 35 9.43 18.77 -4.55
C ASN A 35 8.44 17.75 -5.17
N VAL A 36 8.55 16.47 -4.84
CA VAL A 36 7.56 15.45 -5.21
C VAL A 36 6.75 15.02 -3.98
N ALA A 37 5.46 14.77 -4.16
CA ALA A 37 4.59 14.18 -3.14
C ALA A 37 3.94 12.88 -3.65
N LEU A 38 3.75 11.94 -2.72
CA LEU A 38 2.87 10.79 -2.93
C LEU A 38 1.45 11.18 -2.55
N ILE A 39 0.49 10.77 -3.38
CA ILE A 39 -0.94 10.91 -3.09
C ILE A 39 -1.42 9.59 -2.50
N ASN A 40 -1.83 9.65 -1.24
CA ASN A 40 -2.35 8.54 -0.46
C ASN A 40 -3.89 8.63 -0.44
N PHE A 41 -4.56 7.71 -1.11
CA PHE A 41 -6.03 7.62 -1.11
C PHE A 41 -6.44 6.14 -1.19
N PRO A 42 -7.43 5.69 -0.41
CA PRO A 42 -7.66 4.26 -0.17
C PRO A 42 -8.46 3.53 -1.25
N ALA A 43 -9.17 4.24 -2.14
CA ALA A 43 -9.88 3.64 -3.27
C ALA A 43 -10.15 4.70 -4.35
N SER A 44 -10.07 4.31 -5.62
CA SER A 44 -10.62 5.10 -6.74
C SER A 44 -12.03 4.63 -7.07
N HIS A 45 -12.63 5.22 -8.11
CA HIS A 45 -13.86 4.68 -8.70
C HIS A 45 -13.64 3.31 -9.38
N ASP A 46 -12.39 2.90 -9.60
CA ASP A 46 -11.99 1.63 -10.21
C ASP A 46 -11.77 0.50 -9.18
N GLY A 47 -11.93 0.79 -7.89
CA GLY A 47 -11.71 -0.17 -6.80
C GLY A 47 -10.29 -0.18 -6.24
N ILE A 48 -9.86 -1.34 -5.70
CA ILE A 48 -8.55 -1.54 -5.09
C ILE A 48 -7.75 -2.52 -5.95
N GLY A 49 -6.68 -2.03 -6.58
CA GLY A 49 -5.75 -2.88 -7.33
C GLY A 49 -4.79 -3.64 -6.41
N LEU A 50 -4.76 -4.97 -6.51
CA LEU A 50 -3.97 -5.84 -5.63
C LEU A 50 -2.49 -5.97 -6.05
N ASN A 51 -2.17 -5.65 -7.30
CA ASN A 51 -0.79 -5.73 -7.81
C ASN A 51 0.20 -4.85 -7.05
N GLY A 52 -0.27 -3.77 -6.40
CA GLY A 52 0.57 -2.89 -5.58
C GLY A 52 1.12 -3.56 -4.32
N ALA A 53 0.55 -4.70 -3.88
CA ALA A 53 1.02 -5.45 -2.71
C ALA A 53 2.06 -6.54 -3.05
N ARG A 54 2.28 -6.83 -4.34
CA ARG A 54 3.24 -7.87 -4.76
C ARG A 54 4.65 -7.53 -4.31
N GLY A 55 5.32 -8.51 -3.69
CA GLY A 55 6.67 -8.33 -3.13
C GLY A 55 6.69 -7.63 -1.76
N ILE A 56 5.53 -7.23 -1.23
CA ILE A 56 5.35 -6.74 0.15
C ILE A 56 4.62 -7.79 0.97
N LEU A 57 3.52 -8.34 0.42
CA LEU A 57 2.75 -9.43 1.02
C LEU A 57 3.11 -10.79 0.39
N PRO A 58 2.89 -11.90 1.12
CA PRO A 58 2.92 -13.24 0.53
C PRO A 58 1.90 -13.39 -0.61
N GLU A 59 2.25 -14.09 -1.69
CA GLU A 59 1.36 -14.26 -2.85
C GLU A 59 0.01 -14.90 -2.51
N ALA A 60 -0.04 -15.75 -1.47
CA ALA A 60 -1.28 -16.38 -1.02
C ALA A 60 -2.23 -15.43 -0.28
N GLU A 61 -1.77 -14.23 0.07
CA GLU A 61 -2.52 -13.20 0.81
C GLU A 61 -2.88 -11.98 -0.05
N ILE A 62 -2.58 -12.05 -1.35
CA ILE A 62 -2.95 -11.05 -2.38
C ILE A 62 -4.20 -11.53 -3.12
#